data_AF-A0A851TSB0-F1
#
_entry.id   AF-A0A851TSB0-F1
#
_cell.length_a   1.000
_cell.length_b   1.000
_cell.length_c   1.000
_cell.angle_alpha   90.00
_cell.angle_beta   90.00
_cell.angle_gamma   90.00
#
_symmetry.space_group_name_H-M   'P 1'
#
loop_
_entity.id
_entity.type
_entity.pdbx_description
1 polymer ?
#
loop_
_entity_poly.entity_id
_entity_poly.type
_entity_poly.pdbx_seq_one_letter_code
_entity_poly.pdbx_strand_id
1 'polypeptide(L)'
;IFGDKAWRALPPRWFGVSELEKALVSISTVVERICNETSHAIIALEEEGSEIAKIVIQNKVALDMLLVSQGGECTVINTICCVFIDQSGRISTDLN
;
A
#
# COMPACT_ATOMS: atom_id res chain seq x y z
N ILE A 1 66.90 6.84 13.84
CA ILE A 1 65.82 7.44 14.67
C ILE A 1 64.81 8.06 13.72
N PHE A 2 63.89 7.26 13.18
CA PHE A 2 62.74 7.76 12.42
C PHE A 2 61.55 6.97 12.99
N GLY A 3 60.72 7.66 13.77
CA GLY A 3 59.85 7.03 14.77
C GLY A 3 58.56 6.45 14.23
N ASP A 4 58.33 5.18 14.52
CA ASP A 4 57.15 4.36 14.21
C ASP A 4 55.90 4.73 15.03
N LYS A 5 55.34 5.93 14.83
CA LYS A 5 54.09 6.33 15.52
C LYS A 5 52.93 6.73 14.61
N ALA A 6 53.12 6.73 13.29
CA ALA A 6 52.08 7.13 12.34
C ALA A 6 50.92 6.11 12.22
N TRP A 7 51.18 4.82 12.45
CA TRP A 7 50.17 3.76 12.30
C TRP A 7 49.06 3.78 13.36
N ARG A 8 49.26 4.46 14.50
CA ARG A 8 48.25 4.57 15.58
C ARG A 8 47.20 5.67 15.34
N ALA A 9 47.40 6.52 14.32
CA ALA A 9 46.47 7.59 13.98
C ALA A 9 45.46 7.19 12.89
N LEU A 10 45.68 6.06 12.21
CA LEU A 10 44.71 5.54 11.26
C LEU A 10 43.70 4.67 11.99
N PRO A 11 42.39 4.95 11.87
CA PRO A 11 41.39 4.09 12.47
C PRO A 11 41.58 2.67 11.93
N PRO A 12 41.40 1.63 12.78
CA PRO A 12 41.49 0.25 12.32
C PRO A 12 40.61 0.04 11.09
N ARG A 13 41.08 -0.75 10.13
CA ARG A 13 40.39 -0.99 8.84
C ARG A 13 38.91 -1.37 8.98
N TRP A 14 38.53 -2.00 10.09
CA TRP A 14 37.15 -2.40 10.38
C TRP A 14 36.22 -1.27 10.87
N PHE A 15 36.77 -0.14 11.37
CA PHE A 15 35.96 0.96 11.91
C PHE A 15 35.04 1.60 10.84
N GLY A 16 35.50 1.67 9.59
CA GLY A 16 34.64 2.11 8.47
C GLY A 16 33.56 1.10 8.08
N VAL A 17 33.82 -0.21 8.29
CA VAL A 17 32.86 -1.28 8.02
C VAL A 17 31.75 -1.31 9.08
N SER A 18 32.09 -1.06 10.35
CA SER A 18 31.10 -1.06 11.44
C SER A 18 30.05 0.05 11.33
N GLU A 19 30.42 1.23 10.84
CA GLU A 19 29.45 2.32 10.65
C GLU A 19 28.50 2.01 9.48
N LEU A 20 29.00 1.37 8.43
CA LEU A 20 28.17 0.91 7.33
C LEU A 20 27.20 -0.19 7.77
N GLU A 21 27.65 -1.16 8.57
CA GLU A 21 26.80 -2.22 9.12
C GLU A 21 25.65 -1.66 9.96
N LYS A 22 25.93 -0.68 10.82
CA LYS A 22 24.89 0.02 11.60
C LYS A 22 23.88 0.74 10.69
N ALA A 23 24.37 1.44 9.66
CA ALA A 23 23.50 2.13 8.71
C ALA A 23 22.62 1.13 7.95
N LEU A 24 23.17 -0.01 7.55
CA LEU A 24 22.43 -1.08 6.86
C LEU A 24 21.32 -1.67 7.74
N VAL A 25 21.62 -1.98 9.00
CA VAL A 25 20.61 -2.47 9.96
C VAL A 25 19.52 -1.42 10.17
N SER A 26 19.91 -0.15 10.35
CA SER A 26 18.95 0.93 10.52
C SER A 26 18.02 1.09 9.32
N ILE A 27 18.53 0.97 8.10
CA ILE A 27 17.71 1.01 6.89
C ILE A 27 16.78 -0.20 6.84
N SER A 28 17.28 -1.42 7.12
CA SER A 28 16.44 -2.64 7.15
C SER A 28 15.25 -2.48 8.10
N THR A 29 15.49 -1.99 9.31
CA THR A 29 14.43 -1.77 10.31
C THR A 29 13.41 -0.72 9.85
N VAL A 30 13.86 0.36 9.21
CA VAL A 30 12.95 1.39 8.68
C VAL A 30 12.11 0.85 7.52
N VAL A 31 12.71 0.06 6.63
CA VAL A 31 12.00 -0.59 5.52
C VAL A 31 10.96 -1.57 6.04
N GLU A 32 11.32 -2.44 6.99
CA GLU A 32 10.39 -3.38 7.62
C GLU A 32 9.20 -2.66 8.26
N ARG A 33 9.46 -1.57 8.99
CA ARG A 33 8.40 -0.75 9.59
C ARG A 33 7.49 -0.14 8.52
N ILE A 34 8.06 0.48 7.49
CA ILE A 34 7.28 1.08 6.41
C ILE A 34 6.44 0.03 5.67
N CYS A 35 7.00 -1.14 5.39
CA CYS A 35 6.26 -2.24 4.76
C CYS A 35 5.09 -2.70 5.63
N ASN A 36 5.29 -2.85 6.94
CA ASN A 36 4.21 -3.24 7.86
C ASN A 36 3.12 -2.16 7.95
N GLU A 37 3.49 -0.90 8.13
CA GLU A 37 2.55 0.23 8.18
C GLU A 37 1.78 0.40 6.86
N THR A 38 2.47 0.24 5.73
CA THR A 38 1.86 0.33 4.40
C THR A 38 0.91 -0.84 4.15
N SER A 39 1.28 -2.06 4.53
CA SER A 39 0.40 -3.23 4.39
C SER A 39 -0.89 -3.04 5.20
N HIS A 40 -0.77 -2.62 6.46
CA HIS A 40 -1.93 -2.30 7.30
C HIS A 40 -2.82 -1.20 6.69
N ALA A 41 -2.22 -0.12 6.16
CA ALA A 41 -2.98 0.95 5.53
C ALA A 41 -3.72 0.46 4.27
N ILE A 42 -3.10 -0.39 3.46
CA ILE A 42 -3.73 -0.94 2.25
C ILE A 42 -4.91 -1.86 2.62
N ILE A 43 -4.76 -2.71 3.64
CA ILE A 43 -5.85 -3.56 4.12
C ILE A 43 -7.03 -2.71 4.62
N ALA A 44 -6.75 -1.66 5.41
CA ALA A 44 -7.79 -0.76 5.89
C ALA A 44 -8.54 -0.05 4.73
N LEU A 45 -7.82 0.33 3.67
CA LEU A 45 -8.41 0.91 2.46
C LEU A 45 -9.25 -0.10 1.67
N GLU A 46 -8.85 -1.38 1.62
CA GLU A 46 -9.66 -2.44 1.02
C GLU A 46 -10.96 -2.64 1.78
N GLU A 47 -10.91 -2.67 3.11
CA GLU A 47 -12.10 -2.79 3.96
C GLU A 47 -13.06 -1.62 3.74
N GLU A 48 -12.57 -0.38 3.78
CA GLU A 48 -13.37 0.82 3.49
C GLU A 48 -13.95 0.78 2.08
N GLY A 49 -13.13 0.41 1.08
CA GLY A 49 -13.54 0.27 -0.30
C GLY A 49 -14.65 -0.76 -0.49
N SER A 50 -14.60 -1.88 0.25
CA SER A 50 -15.62 -2.92 0.25
C SER A 50 -16.96 -2.44 0.83
N GLU A 51 -16.93 -1.65 1.91
CA GLU A 51 -18.14 -1.05 2.48
C GLU A 51 -18.76 0.00 1.55
N ILE A 52 -17.93 0.87 0.95
CA ILE A 52 -18.38 1.83 -0.05
C ILE A 52 -18.99 1.10 -1.25
N ALA A 53 -18.36 0.02 -1.72
CA ALA A 53 -18.87 -0.78 -2.83
C ALA A 53 -20.29 -1.31 -2.56
N LYS A 54 -20.57 -1.81 -1.34
CA LYS A 54 -21.91 -2.26 -0.94
C LYS A 54 -22.94 -1.13 -1.02
N ILE A 55 -22.59 0.06 -0.53
CA ILE A 55 -23.47 1.24 -0.58
C ILE A 55 -23.73 1.66 -2.03
N VAL A 56 -22.70 1.69 -2.88
CA VAL A 56 -22.82 2.05 -4.29
C VAL A 56 -23.71 1.05 -5.04
N ILE A 57 -23.53 -0.25 -4.80
CA ILE A 57 -24.38 -1.30 -5.40
C ILE A 57 -25.84 -1.12 -4.97
N GLN A 58 -26.09 -0.85 -3.69
CA GLN A 58 -27.46 -0.59 -3.20
C GLN A 58 -28.07 0.65 -3.85
N ASN A 59 -27.30 1.73 -3.95
CA ASN A 59 -27.75 2.97 -4.61
C ASN A 59 -28.06 2.73 -6.09
N LYS A 60 -27.24 1.93 -6.79
CA LYS A 60 -27.50 1.53 -8.18
C LYS A 60 -28.83 0.80 -8.32
N VAL A 61 -29.08 -0.21 -7.47
CA VAL A 61 -30.35 -0.95 -7.48
C VAL A 61 -31.53 -0.02 -7.20
N ALA A 62 -31.42 0.88 -6.23
CA ALA A 62 -32.46 1.84 -5.92
C ALA A 62 -32.72 2.81 -7.09
N LEU A 63 -31.67 3.30 -7.75
CA LEU A 63 -31.78 4.15 -8.94
C LEU A 63 -32.42 3.40 -10.11
N ASP A 64 -32.04 2.14 -10.36
CA ASP A 64 -32.66 1.32 -11.40
C ASP A 64 -34.15 1.08 -11.13
N MET A 65 -34.54 0.89 -9.86
CA MET A 65 -35.96 0.81 -9.48
C MET A 65 -36.70 2.12 -9.73
N LEU A 66 -36.10 3.27 -9.41
CA LEU A 66 -36.69 4.59 -9.64
C LEU A 66 -36.80 4.92 -11.14
N LEU A 67 -35.87 4.43 -11.95
CA LEU A 67 -35.75 4.72 -13.38
C LEU A 67 -36.35 3.63 -14.27
N VAL A 68 -37.00 2.60 -13.70
CA VAL A 68 -37.51 1.46 -14.48
C VAL A 68 -38.49 1.87 -15.58
N SER A 69 -39.32 2.90 -15.35
CA SER A 69 -40.25 3.44 -16.35
C SER A 69 -39.55 4.21 -17.48
N GLN A 70 -38.32 4.65 -17.25
CA GLN A 70 -37.46 5.37 -18.19
C GLN A 70 -36.43 4.44 -18.87
N GLY A 71 -36.56 3.13 -18.68
CA GLY A 71 -35.62 2.14 -19.23
C GLY A 71 -34.40 1.88 -18.35
N GLY A 72 -34.44 2.27 -17.07
CA GLY A 72 -33.37 2.05 -16.08
C GLY A 72 -32.25 3.09 -16.15
N GLU A 73 -31.31 3.03 -15.21
CA GLU A 73 -30.20 3.98 -15.10
C GLU A 73 -29.33 4.01 -16.37
N CYS A 74 -29.10 2.84 -16.97
CA CYS A 74 -28.32 2.67 -18.19
C CYS A 74 -28.85 3.50 -19.38
N THR A 75 -30.17 3.49 -19.58
CA THR A 75 -30.83 4.21 -20.67
C THR A 75 -30.81 5.73 -20.42
N VAL A 76 -30.93 6.14 -19.15
CA VAL A 76 -30.95 7.55 -18.76
C VAL A 76 -29.56 8.19 -18.83
N ILE A 77 -28.52 7.49 -18.36
CA ILE A 77 -27.14 8.01 -18.31
C ILE A 77 -26.42 7.85 -19.67
N ASN A 78 -26.78 6.84 -20.46
CA ASN A 78 -26.34 6.59 -21.86
C ASN A 78 -24.82 6.55 -22.12
N THR A 79 -23.98 6.59 -21.09
CA THR A 79 -22.52 6.71 -21.23
C THR A 79 -21.76 5.59 -20.51
N ILE A 80 -22.26 5.13 -19.36
CA ILE A 80 -21.62 4.09 -18.55
C ILE A 80 -22.70 3.14 -18.07
N CYS A 81 -22.58 1.86 -18.46
CA CYS A 81 -23.55 0.83 -18.16
C CYS A 81 -22.87 -0.52 -17.94
N CYS A 82 -23.49 -1.39 -17.14
CA CYS A 82 -22.98 -2.73 -16.82
C CYS A 82 -21.60 -2.73 -16.12
N VAL A 83 -21.31 -1.70 -15.32
CA VAL A 83 -20.10 -1.67 -14.49
C VAL A 83 -20.33 -2.50 -13.23
N PHE A 84 -19.34 -3.32 -12.89
CA PHE A 84 -19.31 -4.11 -11.66
C PHE A 84 -18.13 -3.66 -10.79
N ILE A 85 -18.28 -3.82 -9.49
CA ILE A 85 -17.19 -3.61 -8.53
C ILE A 85 -16.59 -4.98 -8.22
N ASP A 86 -15.28 -5.16 -8.45
CA ASP A 86 -14.59 -6.39 -8.09
C ASP A 86 -14.44 -6.46 -6.56
N GLN A 87 -15.02 -7.50 -5.97
CA GLN A 87 -14.98 -7.77 -4.52
C GLN A 87 -14.25 -9.11 -4.24
N SER A 88 -13.36 -9.54 -5.14
CA SER A 88 -12.65 -10.83 -5.01
C SER A 88 -11.66 -10.90 -3.84
N GLY A 89 -11.38 -9.79 -3.15
CA GLY A 89 -10.43 -9.76 -2.04
C GLY A 89 -8.97 -9.90 -2.45
N ARG A 90 -8.61 -9.49 -3.69
CA ARG A 90 -7.24 -9.63 -4.23
C ARG A 90 -6.19 -8.95 -3.35
N ILE A 91 -6.54 -7.80 -2.78
CA ILE A 91 -5.60 -7.01 -1.99
C ILE A 91 -5.26 -7.79 -0.70
N SER A 92 -6.27 -8.36 -0.03
CA SER A 92 -6.06 -9.23 1.11
C SER A 92 -5.26 -10.49 0.76
N THR A 93 -5.39 -11.06 -0.45
CA THR A 93 -4.59 -12.23 -0.85
C THR A 93 -3.13 -11.89 -1.17
N ASP A 94 -2.87 -10.70 -1.70
CA ASP A 94 -1.50 -10.30 -2.11
C ASP A 94 -0.65 -9.85 -0.91
N LEU A 95 -1.28 -9.46 0.20
CA LEU A 95 -0.62 -8.95 1.41
C LEU A 95 -0.50 -9.97 2.55
N ASN A 96 -1.09 -11.16 2.41
CA ASN A 96 -1.20 -12.18 3.46
C ASN A 96 -0.27 -13.38 3.23
#